data_AF-A0A3D3R3H7-F1
#
_entry.id   AF-A0A3D3R3H7-F1
#
_cell.length_a   1.000
_cell.length_b   1.000
_cell.length_c   1.000
_cell.angle_alpha   90.00
_cell.angle_beta   90.00
_cell.angle_gamma   90.00
#
_symmetry.space_group_name_H-M   'P 1'
#
loop_
_entity.id
_entity.type
_entity.pdbx_description
1 polymer ?
#
loop_
_entity_poly.entity_id
_entity_poly.type
_entity_poly.pdbx_seq_one_letter_code
_entity_poly.pdbx_strand_id
1 'polypeptide(L)'
;MIKPYLRGQDINRWKAQWNDLWMITIKSSSDYKSEWSDKGDLAEKVFSYSYPSVYQHLLKYRDRLISRSDQGTFWWELRSCAYWNSFEKPKIIFPEITWRSQWCFDTEGLYTNNTVYFLQGNEYWLLAVANSPVNWWYSWRKAIHGKDEALRFIKKYVLKMPIPIPTSEVLLKSKELIDRLINISQKLNTTTNTILDWLCVEFEITKPNQKLRSLLDLNSDSLITEVRKVRGKKKLLSAAALKALREEYSTTIAPAKELALEALQLEHQLSDLVNQAYGLTPEEIDLMWKTAPPRMPLHRE
;
A
#
# COMPACT_ATOMS: atom_id res chain seq x y z
N MET A 1 9.07 -7.13 -18.80
CA MET A 1 8.12 -6.26 -19.52
C MET A 1 6.81 -6.11 -18.77
N ILE A 2 6.22 -7.14 -18.18
CA ILE A 2 5.01 -6.98 -17.33
C ILE A 2 5.45 -6.99 -15.87
N LYS A 3 4.98 -6.02 -15.08
CA LYS A 3 5.36 -5.84 -13.67
C LYS A 3 4.14 -5.61 -12.78
N PRO A 4 4.13 -6.12 -11.53
CA PRO A 4 3.03 -5.87 -10.61
C PRO A 4 2.97 -4.37 -10.27
N TYR A 5 1.76 -3.83 -10.27
CA TYR A 5 1.51 -2.39 -10.20
C TYR A 5 0.66 -2.01 -8.99
N LEU A 6 1.06 -0.95 -8.29
CA LEU A 6 0.33 -0.32 -7.21
C LEU A 6 -0.07 1.11 -7.56
N ARG A 7 -1.31 1.46 -7.22
CA ARG A 7 -1.81 2.83 -7.17
C ARG A 7 -1.65 3.38 -5.75
N GLY A 8 -1.80 4.69 -5.58
CA GLY A 8 -1.73 5.31 -4.24
C GLY A 8 -2.73 4.72 -3.22
N GLN A 9 -3.92 4.32 -3.68
CA GLN A 9 -4.92 3.68 -2.81
C GLN A 9 -4.59 2.24 -2.39
N ASP A 10 -3.60 1.62 -3.04
CA ASP A 10 -3.15 0.25 -2.73
C ASP A 10 -2.06 0.27 -1.62
N ILE A 11 -1.63 1.47 -1.20
CA ILE A 11 -0.62 1.67 -0.15
C ILE A 11 -1.29 1.72 1.23
N ASN A 12 -0.87 0.82 2.11
CA ASN A 12 -1.32 0.72 3.49
C ASN A 12 -0.13 0.87 4.46
N ARG A 13 -0.40 0.88 5.77
CA ARG A 13 0.66 0.83 6.79
C ARG A 13 1.37 -0.51 6.72
N TRP A 14 2.69 -0.49 6.88
CA TRP A 14 3.59 -1.65 6.99
C TRP A 14 3.73 -2.49 5.71
N LYS A 15 2.63 -2.85 5.05
CA LYS A 15 2.61 -3.62 3.80
C LYS A 15 1.56 -3.09 2.83
N ALA A 16 1.93 -2.93 1.56
CA ALA A 16 0.98 -2.61 0.49
C ALA A 16 0.10 -3.82 0.11
N GLN A 17 -1.08 -3.55 -0.42
CA GLN A 17 -1.98 -4.59 -0.93
C GLN A 17 -1.98 -4.56 -2.46
N TRP A 18 -1.34 -5.55 -3.07
CA TRP A 18 -1.42 -5.75 -4.50
C TRP A 18 -2.80 -6.32 -4.89
N ASN A 19 -3.46 -5.67 -5.86
CA ASN A 19 -4.84 -5.97 -6.27
C ASN A 19 -4.89 -6.55 -7.70
N ASP A 20 -3.98 -7.47 -8.01
CA ASP A 20 -3.84 -8.13 -9.32
C ASP A 20 -3.70 -7.16 -10.51
N LEU A 21 -3.17 -5.96 -10.25
CA LEU A 21 -2.92 -4.96 -11.27
C LEU A 21 -1.51 -5.10 -11.84
N TRP A 22 -1.41 -4.98 -13.15
CA TRP A 22 -0.15 -5.15 -13.87
C TRP A 22 0.12 -3.94 -14.76
N MET A 23 1.40 -3.60 -14.92
CA MET A 23 1.88 -2.55 -15.80
C MET A 23 2.77 -3.13 -16.91
N ILE A 24 2.55 -2.66 -18.14
CA ILE A 24 3.44 -2.92 -19.26
C ILE A 24 4.60 -1.90 -19.18
N THR A 25 5.76 -2.38 -18.75
CA THR A 25 7.01 -1.62 -18.60
C THR A 25 7.92 -1.90 -19.79
N ILE A 26 7.82 -1.07 -20.83
CA ILE A 26 8.78 -1.06 -21.92
C ILE A 26 9.77 0.07 -21.66
N LYS A 27 10.96 -0.29 -21.17
CA LYS A 27 12.04 0.67 -20.87
C LYS A 27 12.53 1.31 -22.16
N SER A 28 12.96 2.57 -22.10
CA SER A 28 13.47 3.23 -23.29
C SER A 28 14.78 2.61 -23.77
N SER A 29 14.96 2.56 -25.09
CA SER A 29 16.21 2.16 -25.73
C SER A 29 17.39 3.06 -25.38
N SER A 30 17.15 4.28 -24.85
CA SER A 30 18.21 5.13 -24.30
C SER A 30 18.83 4.59 -23.01
N ASP A 31 18.08 3.79 -22.25
CA ASP A 31 18.49 3.31 -20.91
C ASP A 31 18.75 1.81 -20.90
N TYR A 32 18.13 1.08 -21.83
CA TYR A 32 18.11 -0.36 -21.84
C TYR A 32 18.15 -0.90 -23.26
N LYS A 33 19.14 -1.74 -23.55
CA LYS A 33 19.30 -2.36 -24.87
C LYS A 33 18.32 -3.52 -25.04
N SER A 34 17.28 -3.31 -25.83
CA SER A 34 16.30 -4.32 -26.27
C SER A 34 16.65 -4.84 -27.67
N GLU A 35 15.88 -5.81 -28.16
CA GLU A 35 16.06 -6.41 -29.50
C GLU A 35 15.86 -5.41 -30.64
N TRP A 36 15.09 -4.33 -30.41
CA TRP A 36 14.76 -3.31 -31.40
C TRP A 36 15.61 -2.04 -31.28
N SER A 37 16.40 -1.87 -30.21
CA SER A 37 17.10 -0.60 -29.91
C SER A 37 17.98 -0.09 -31.06
N ASP A 38 18.70 -0.99 -31.73
CA ASP A 38 19.65 -0.64 -32.81
C ASP A 38 19.07 -0.95 -34.21
N LYS A 39 17.75 -1.05 -34.35
CA LYS A 39 17.11 -1.51 -35.59
C LYS A 39 16.54 -0.39 -36.47
N GLY A 40 16.66 0.87 -36.04
CA GLY A 40 16.17 2.04 -36.80
C GLY A 40 14.72 1.86 -37.23
N ASP A 41 14.44 2.04 -38.52
CA ASP A 41 13.09 1.90 -39.10
C ASP A 41 12.50 0.48 -38.99
N LEU A 42 13.35 -0.55 -38.79
CA LEU A 42 12.90 -1.93 -38.59
C LEU A 42 12.49 -2.22 -37.13
N ALA A 43 12.70 -1.28 -36.20
CA ALA A 43 12.42 -1.48 -34.79
C ALA A 43 10.97 -1.88 -34.49
N GLU A 44 9.99 -1.23 -35.14
CA GLU A 44 8.57 -1.54 -34.94
C GLU A 44 8.22 -2.94 -35.48
N LYS A 45 8.81 -3.34 -36.61
CA LYS A 45 8.66 -4.69 -37.17
C LYS A 45 9.22 -5.74 -36.21
N VAL A 46 10.42 -5.50 -35.66
CA VAL A 46 11.03 -6.39 -34.65
C VAL A 46 10.15 -6.47 -33.41
N PHE A 47 9.67 -5.34 -32.88
CA PHE A 47 8.77 -5.32 -31.73
C PHE A 47 7.48 -6.11 -31.99
N SER A 48 6.87 -5.95 -33.17
CA SER A 48 5.63 -6.65 -33.55
C SER A 48 5.82 -8.17 -33.66
N TYR A 49 7.01 -8.63 -34.04
CA TYR A 49 7.32 -10.06 -34.16
C TYR A 49 7.71 -10.68 -32.81
N SER A 50 8.53 -9.98 -32.02
CA SER A 50 9.00 -10.46 -30.71
C SER A 50 7.89 -10.46 -29.66
N TYR A 51 6.98 -9.48 -29.70
CA TYR A 51 5.91 -9.30 -28.71
C TYR A 51 4.55 -9.00 -29.35
N PRO A 52 4.00 -9.92 -30.16
CA PRO A 52 2.82 -9.66 -30.99
C PRO A 52 1.59 -9.25 -30.18
N SER A 53 1.34 -9.88 -29.03
CA SER A 53 0.17 -9.56 -28.19
C SER A 53 0.26 -8.15 -27.58
N VAL A 54 1.44 -7.76 -27.11
CA VAL A 54 1.67 -6.43 -26.52
C VAL A 54 1.66 -5.36 -27.59
N TYR A 55 2.27 -5.61 -28.74
CA TYR A 55 2.21 -4.71 -29.89
C TYR A 55 0.76 -4.47 -30.32
N GLN A 56 -0.04 -5.53 -30.53
CA GLN A 56 -1.45 -5.40 -30.91
C GLN A 56 -2.28 -4.68 -29.85
N HIS A 57 -1.96 -4.84 -28.57
CA HIS A 57 -2.60 -4.08 -27.49
C HIS A 57 -2.26 -2.58 -27.57
N LEU A 58 -0.98 -2.23 -27.69
CA LEU A 58 -0.50 -0.83 -27.73
C LEU A 58 -0.90 -0.12 -29.03
N LEU A 59 -1.01 -0.86 -30.14
CA LEU A 59 -1.41 -0.33 -31.45
C LEU A 59 -2.79 0.34 -31.40
N LYS A 60 -3.70 -0.14 -30.55
CA LYS A 60 -5.02 0.48 -30.29
C LYS A 60 -4.93 1.91 -29.73
N TYR A 61 -3.77 2.28 -29.19
CA TYR A 61 -3.50 3.57 -28.57
C TYR A 61 -2.37 4.34 -29.27
N ARG A 62 -1.95 3.93 -30.48
CA ARG A 62 -0.76 4.45 -31.18
C ARG A 62 -0.72 5.98 -31.22
N ASP A 63 -1.79 6.61 -31.69
CA ASP A 63 -1.83 8.09 -31.83
C ASP A 63 -1.67 8.79 -30.47
N ARG A 64 -2.30 8.25 -29.42
CA ARG A 64 -2.17 8.77 -28.05
C ARG A 64 -0.78 8.57 -27.48
N LEU A 65 -0.12 7.47 -27.84
CA LEU A 65 1.22 7.14 -27.37
C LEU A 65 2.28 8.01 -28.07
N ILE A 66 2.12 8.26 -29.38
CA ILE A 66 2.94 9.17 -30.18
C ILE A 66 2.78 10.62 -29.70
N SER A 67 1.57 11.03 -29.31
CA SER A 67 1.31 12.40 -28.85
C SER A 67 1.85 12.72 -27.46
N ARG A 68 2.48 11.76 -26.76
CA ARG A 68 3.07 12.01 -25.43
C ARG A 68 4.30 12.88 -25.56
N SER A 69 4.42 13.88 -24.69
CA SER A 69 5.63 14.70 -24.59
C SER A 69 6.83 13.91 -24.06
N ASP A 70 6.59 13.00 -23.11
CA ASP A 70 7.61 12.18 -22.43
C ASP A 70 7.51 10.71 -22.87
N GLN A 71 7.98 10.41 -24.08
CA GLN A 71 8.16 9.03 -24.55
C GLN A 71 9.65 8.63 -24.57
N GLY A 72 9.92 7.34 -24.76
CA GLY A 72 11.29 6.87 -25.03
C GLY A 72 11.72 7.13 -26.47
N THR A 73 12.81 6.48 -26.90
CA THR A 73 13.29 6.48 -28.29
C THR A 73 12.21 6.08 -29.29
N PHE A 74 11.35 5.12 -28.95
CA PHE A 74 10.24 4.67 -29.80
C PHE A 74 8.88 4.93 -29.14
N TRP A 75 7.82 5.06 -29.94
CA TRP A 75 6.49 5.49 -29.46
C TRP A 75 5.85 4.54 -28.44
N TRP A 76 6.22 3.26 -28.48
CA TRP A 76 5.76 2.22 -27.55
C TRP A 76 6.55 2.19 -26.23
N GLU A 77 7.64 2.95 -26.12
CA GLU A 77 8.49 2.97 -24.92
C GLU A 77 8.03 4.01 -23.89
N LEU A 78 8.23 3.70 -22.62
CA LEU A 78 8.17 4.68 -21.54
C LEU A 78 9.37 5.64 -21.63
N ARG A 79 9.24 6.82 -21.03
CA ARG A 79 10.34 7.79 -20.92
C ARG A 79 11.59 7.16 -20.30
N SER A 80 12.73 7.77 -20.60
CA SER A 80 13.98 7.47 -19.91
C SER A 80 13.83 7.68 -18.39
N CYS A 81 14.36 6.73 -17.62
CA CYS A 81 14.29 6.66 -16.17
C CYS A 81 15.49 5.90 -15.59
N ALA A 82 16.38 6.63 -14.92
CA ALA A 82 17.64 6.10 -14.36
C ALA A 82 17.45 5.10 -13.20
N TYR A 83 16.27 5.04 -12.58
CA TYR A 83 16.02 4.29 -11.35
C TYR A 83 15.14 3.04 -11.56
N TRP A 84 15.04 2.52 -12.79
CA TRP A 84 14.29 1.29 -13.06
C TRP A 84 14.69 0.12 -12.15
N ASN A 85 16.00 -0.05 -11.92
CA ASN A 85 16.51 -1.13 -11.07
C ASN A 85 16.20 -0.91 -9.58
N SER A 86 15.92 0.32 -9.16
CA SER A 86 15.55 0.62 -7.77
C SER A 86 14.15 0.13 -7.42
N PHE A 87 13.25 -0.02 -8.40
CA PHE A 87 11.94 -0.66 -8.16
C PHE A 87 12.07 -2.12 -7.77
N GLU A 88 13.12 -2.82 -8.21
CA GLU A 88 13.28 -4.26 -7.93
C GLU A 88 14.05 -4.51 -6.63
N LYS A 89 14.58 -3.46 -6.03
CA LYS A 89 15.28 -3.53 -4.75
C LYS A 89 14.30 -3.30 -3.60
N PRO A 90 14.62 -3.82 -2.40
CA PRO A 90 13.90 -3.46 -1.19
C PRO A 90 13.80 -1.94 -1.03
N LYS A 91 12.60 -1.49 -0.64
CA LYS A 91 12.29 -0.05 -0.57
C LYS A 91 11.13 0.24 0.37
N ILE A 92 11.16 1.42 0.97
CA ILE A 92 10.01 1.99 1.66
C ILE A 92 9.21 2.80 0.64
N ILE A 93 7.90 2.57 0.56
CA ILE A 93 7.00 3.27 -0.35
C ILE A 93 5.92 4.02 0.43
N PHE A 94 5.50 5.18 -0.09
CA PHE A 94 4.50 6.03 0.53
C PHE A 94 3.80 6.92 -0.52
N PRO A 95 2.51 7.22 -0.35
CA PRO A 95 1.80 8.14 -1.23
C PRO A 95 2.32 9.57 -1.05
N GLU A 96 2.45 10.30 -2.16
CA GLU A 96 2.80 11.72 -2.13
C GLU A 96 1.69 12.56 -1.47
N ILE A 97 0.42 12.20 -1.70
CA ILE A 97 -0.76 12.88 -1.14
C ILE A 97 -1.48 11.89 -0.23
N THR A 98 -1.63 12.23 1.04
CA THR A 98 -2.22 11.32 2.02
C THR A 98 -3.06 11.99 3.09
N TRP A 99 -4.10 11.28 3.55
CA TRP A 99 -4.89 11.67 4.71
C TRP A 99 -4.51 10.90 5.97
N ARG A 100 -3.62 9.90 5.87
CA ARG A 100 -3.23 9.03 6.97
C ARG A 100 -1.73 8.73 6.89
N SER A 101 -1.13 8.33 8.00
CA SER A 101 0.24 7.83 7.96
C SER A 101 0.26 6.44 7.33
N GLN A 102 0.64 6.36 6.06
CA GLN A 102 0.64 5.14 5.23
C GLN A 102 2.00 4.92 4.58
N TRP A 103 2.97 4.48 5.38
CA TRP A 103 4.27 4.06 4.88
C TRP A 103 4.35 2.53 4.98
N CYS A 104 4.89 1.88 3.96
CA CYS A 104 5.11 0.43 3.98
C CYS A 104 6.42 0.02 3.36
N PHE A 105 6.82 -1.21 3.68
CA PHE A 105 8.03 -1.84 3.14
C PHE A 105 7.67 -2.77 1.99
N ASP A 106 8.42 -2.66 0.89
CA ASP A 106 8.29 -3.51 -0.27
C ASP A 106 9.59 -4.26 -0.54
N THR A 107 9.45 -5.58 -0.66
CA THR A 107 10.49 -6.53 -1.06
C THR A 107 10.06 -7.37 -2.27
N GLU A 108 8.87 -7.12 -2.83
CA GLU A 108 8.27 -7.90 -3.92
C GLU A 108 8.51 -7.26 -5.30
N GLY A 109 9.24 -6.15 -5.34
CA GLY A 109 9.58 -5.47 -6.58
C GLY A 109 8.37 -4.81 -7.23
N LEU A 110 7.47 -4.24 -6.41
CA LEU A 110 6.23 -3.61 -6.86
C LEU A 110 6.53 -2.27 -7.54
N TYR A 111 5.88 -2.03 -8.68
CA TYR A 111 6.00 -0.80 -9.45
C TYR A 111 4.86 0.15 -9.12
N THR A 112 5.12 1.45 -9.19
CA THR A 112 4.17 2.48 -8.80
C THR A 112 4.09 3.58 -9.85
N ASN A 113 3.13 4.50 -9.70
CA ASN A 113 3.05 5.71 -10.53
C ASN A 113 3.73 6.90 -9.85
N ASN A 114 3.69 8.07 -10.50
CA ASN A 114 4.28 9.32 -10.02
C ASN A 114 3.64 9.88 -8.74
N THR A 115 2.55 9.30 -8.23
CA THR A 115 1.88 9.73 -6.99
C THR A 115 2.27 8.89 -5.77
N VAL A 116 3.17 7.91 -5.95
CA VAL A 116 3.74 7.10 -4.88
C VAL A 116 5.25 7.19 -4.98
N TYR A 117 5.87 7.68 -3.92
CA TYR A 117 7.31 7.87 -3.83
C TYR A 117 7.92 6.68 -3.11
N PHE A 118 9.23 6.49 -3.28
CA PHE A 118 9.94 5.45 -2.57
C PHE A 118 11.36 5.89 -2.19
N LEU A 119 11.86 5.24 -1.14
CA LEU A 119 13.23 5.31 -0.67
C LEU A 119 13.81 3.91 -0.77
N GLN A 120 14.84 3.73 -1.59
CA GLN A 120 15.51 2.44 -1.75
C GLN A 120 16.36 2.16 -0.52
N GLY A 121 16.20 0.98 0.08
CA GLY A 121 16.92 0.59 1.29
C GLY A 121 16.05 -0.22 2.25
N ASN A 122 16.66 -0.60 3.38
CA ASN A 122 16.08 -1.44 4.44
C ASN A 122 16.05 -0.69 5.77
N GLU A 123 15.72 0.60 5.76
CA GLU A 123 15.73 1.44 6.95
C GLU A 123 14.45 1.24 7.78
N TYR A 124 14.34 0.10 8.45
CA TYR A 124 13.20 -0.23 9.32
C TYR A 124 12.91 0.86 10.35
N TRP A 125 13.95 1.49 10.90
CA TRP A 125 13.78 2.61 11.82
C TRP A 125 13.08 3.82 11.19
N LEU A 126 13.41 4.14 9.94
CA LEU A 126 12.71 5.21 9.22
C LEU A 126 11.23 4.86 9.05
N LEU A 127 10.91 3.59 8.78
CA LEU A 127 9.53 3.13 8.68
C LEU A 127 8.78 3.26 10.02
N ALA A 128 9.41 2.93 11.15
CA ALA A 128 8.85 3.15 12.49
C ALA A 128 8.54 4.63 12.72
N VAL A 129 9.54 5.49 12.53
CA VAL A 129 9.41 6.93 12.74
C VAL A 129 8.33 7.49 11.82
N ALA A 130 8.35 7.15 10.54
CA ALA A 130 7.39 7.66 9.56
C ALA A 130 5.94 7.31 9.92
N ASN A 131 5.70 6.12 10.47
CA ASN A 131 4.38 5.65 10.88
C ASN A 131 3.94 6.04 12.30
N SER A 132 4.81 6.69 13.07
CA SER A 132 4.55 7.05 14.47
C SER A 132 3.52 8.18 14.64
N PRO A 133 2.76 8.20 15.75
CA PRO A 133 1.91 9.33 16.14
C PRO A 133 2.65 10.67 16.18
N VAL A 134 3.87 10.70 16.74
CA VAL A 134 4.67 11.92 16.83
C VAL A 134 5.04 12.47 15.46
N ASN A 135 5.42 11.61 14.51
CA ASN A 135 5.71 12.06 13.16
C ASN A 135 4.45 12.57 12.45
N TRP A 136 3.29 11.94 12.64
CA TRP A 136 2.03 12.46 12.10
C TRP A 136 1.69 13.83 12.68
N TRP A 137 1.83 13.98 14.00
CA TRP A 137 1.63 15.24 14.72
C TRP A 137 2.56 16.35 14.22
N TYR A 138 3.82 16.04 13.98
CA TYR A 138 4.79 16.98 13.39
C TYR A 138 4.46 17.30 11.94
N SER A 139 4.15 16.27 11.14
CA SER A 139 3.85 16.39 9.72
C SER A 139 2.64 17.26 9.46
N TRP A 140 1.59 17.13 10.28
CA TRP A 140 0.42 17.99 10.22
C TRP A 140 0.74 19.48 10.41
N ARG A 141 1.86 19.84 11.03
CA ARG A 141 2.25 21.23 11.27
C ARG A 141 3.26 21.76 10.24
N LYS A 142 3.90 20.86 9.48
CA LYS A 142 5.10 21.19 8.68
C LYS A 142 5.01 20.79 7.22
N ALA A 143 4.20 19.78 6.89
CA ALA A 143 3.93 19.42 5.51
C ALA A 143 3.00 20.44 4.85
N ILE A 144 2.97 20.45 3.52
CA ILE A 144 2.01 21.26 2.76
C ILE A 144 0.66 20.54 2.80
N HIS A 145 -0.40 21.30 3.09
CA HIS A 145 -1.77 20.81 3.03
C HIS A 145 -2.31 21.01 1.61
N GLY A 146 -2.84 19.93 1.04
CA GLY A 146 -3.59 19.92 -0.21
C GLY A 146 -5.09 19.98 0.05
N LYS A 147 -5.87 19.57 -0.96
CA LYS A 147 -7.32 19.50 -0.86
C LYS A 147 -7.77 18.62 0.31
N ASP A 148 -8.79 19.05 1.04
CA ASP A 148 -9.41 18.32 2.16
C ASP A 148 -8.40 17.95 3.28
N GLU A 149 -7.44 18.85 3.52
CA GLU A 149 -6.37 18.68 4.51
C GLU A 149 -5.53 17.41 4.28
N ALA A 150 -5.33 17.03 3.02
CA ALA A 150 -4.38 15.97 2.67
C ALA A 150 -2.95 16.49 2.85
N LEU A 151 -2.10 15.77 3.57
CA LEU A 151 -0.69 16.12 3.68
C LEU A 151 0.04 15.73 2.39
N ARG A 152 0.98 16.57 1.95
CA ARG A 152 1.83 16.30 0.81
C ARG A 152 3.26 15.94 1.24
N PHE A 153 3.58 14.64 1.17
CA PHE A 153 4.93 14.10 1.37
C PHE A 153 5.80 14.23 0.12
N ILE A 154 5.91 15.46 -0.38
CA ILE A 154 6.82 15.80 -1.47
C ILE A 154 8.29 15.66 -1.05
N LYS A 155 9.18 15.46 -2.02
CA LYS A 155 10.62 15.26 -1.80
C LYS A 155 11.24 16.30 -0.85
N LYS A 156 10.92 17.58 -1.02
CA LYS A 156 11.47 18.67 -0.19
C LYS A 156 11.10 18.53 1.29
N TYR A 157 9.89 18.03 1.58
CA TYR A 157 9.44 17.80 2.95
C TYR A 157 10.10 16.55 3.53
N VAL A 158 10.02 15.43 2.82
CA VAL A 158 10.53 14.12 3.29
C VAL A 158 12.03 14.18 3.60
N LEU A 159 12.83 14.86 2.77
CA LEU A 159 14.28 15.02 3.00
C LEU A 159 14.62 15.83 4.26
N LYS A 160 13.67 16.56 4.83
CA LYS A 160 13.85 17.37 6.05
C LYS A 160 13.11 16.81 7.26
N MET A 161 12.46 15.65 7.11
CA MET A 161 11.75 15.00 8.20
C MET A 161 12.75 14.66 9.32
N PRO A 162 12.48 15.08 10.58
CA PRO A 162 13.42 14.84 11.67
C PRO A 162 13.41 13.36 12.03
N ILE A 163 14.54 12.67 11.87
CA ILE A 163 14.69 11.26 12.25
C ILE A 163 15.63 11.19 13.46
N PRO A 164 15.17 10.72 14.62
CA PRO A 164 16.01 10.57 15.80
C PRO A 164 17.00 9.44 15.60
N ILE A 165 18.16 9.53 16.23
CA ILE A 165 19.18 8.48 16.19
C ILE A 165 18.86 7.46 17.29
N PRO A 166 18.50 6.22 16.94
CA PRO A 166 18.19 5.19 17.92
C PRO A 166 19.47 4.55 18.48
N THR A 167 19.37 3.95 19.67
CA THR A 167 20.41 3.05 20.17
C THR A 167 20.34 1.70 19.43
N SER A 168 21.41 0.90 19.50
CA SER A 168 21.44 -0.44 18.89
C SER A 168 20.34 -1.37 19.42
N GLU A 169 19.98 -1.25 20.69
CA GLU A 169 18.89 -2.02 21.31
C GLU A 169 17.53 -1.61 20.74
N VAL A 170 17.27 -0.31 20.64
CA VAL A 170 16.04 0.22 20.04
C VAL A 170 15.92 -0.19 18.58
N LEU A 171 17.03 -0.18 17.82
CA LEU A 171 17.05 -0.67 16.43
C LEU A 171 16.64 -2.14 16.31
N LEU A 172 17.23 -3.01 17.13
CA LEU A 172 16.94 -4.44 17.09
C LEU A 172 15.48 -4.72 17.44
N LYS A 173 15.01 -4.15 18.56
CA LYS A 173 13.61 -4.32 19.01
C LYS A 173 12.62 -3.76 17.99
N SER A 174 12.88 -2.57 17.43
CA SER A 174 12.02 -1.98 16.41
C SER A 174 11.93 -2.86 15.17
N LYS A 175 13.05 -3.47 14.75
CA LYS A 175 13.06 -4.39 13.61
C LYS A 175 12.16 -5.60 13.87
N GLU A 176 12.27 -6.24 15.03
CA GLU A 176 11.43 -7.39 15.41
C GLU A 176 9.93 -7.04 15.41
N LEU A 177 9.57 -5.89 15.98
CA LEU A 177 8.18 -5.40 15.99
C LEU A 177 7.67 -5.14 14.57
N ILE A 178 8.46 -4.49 13.72
CA ILE A 178 8.07 -4.20 12.33
C ILE A 178 7.95 -5.49 11.51
N ASP A 179 8.88 -6.43 11.64
CA ASP A 179 8.80 -7.72 10.94
C ASP A 179 7.49 -8.44 11.31
N ARG A 180 7.10 -8.41 12.60
CA ARG A 180 5.81 -8.95 13.05
C ARG A 180 4.62 -8.17 12.48
N LEU A 181 4.66 -6.83 12.49
CA LEU A 181 3.61 -5.97 11.92
C LEU A 181 3.41 -6.20 10.42
N ILE A 182 4.48 -6.37 9.66
CA ILE A 182 4.44 -6.72 8.23
C ILE A 182 3.78 -8.08 8.04
N ASN A 183 4.18 -9.09 8.83
CA ASN A 183 3.61 -10.44 8.75
C ASN A 183 2.11 -10.45 9.07
N ILE A 184 1.70 -9.74 10.13
CA ILE A 184 0.29 -9.60 10.48
C ILE A 184 -0.46 -8.90 9.34
N SER A 185 0.06 -7.79 8.82
CA SER A 185 -0.56 -7.05 7.71
C SER A 185 -0.75 -7.93 6.47
N GLN A 186 0.24 -8.76 6.12
CA GLN A 186 0.14 -9.73 5.03
C GLN A 186 -0.98 -10.75 5.29
N LYS A 187 -1.02 -11.35 6.49
CA LYS A 187 -2.05 -12.32 6.86
C LYS A 187 -3.44 -11.71 6.80
N LEU A 188 -3.64 -10.52 7.36
CA LEU A 188 -4.92 -9.83 7.35
C LEU A 188 -5.39 -9.51 5.92
N ASN A 189 -4.48 -9.09 5.05
CA ASN A 189 -4.80 -8.84 3.64
C ASN A 189 -5.22 -10.14 2.94
N THR A 190 -4.47 -11.24 3.11
CA THR A 190 -4.80 -12.54 2.55
C THR A 190 -6.14 -13.04 3.06
N THR A 191 -6.36 -13.04 4.37
CA THR A 191 -7.64 -13.44 4.99
C THR A 191 -8.81 -12.63 4.44
N THR A 192 -8.65 -11.30 4.34
CA THR A 192 -9.71 -10.43 3.81
C THR A 192 -10.03 -10.78 2.36
N ASN A 193 -9.02 -10.96 1.52
CA ASN A 193 -9.23 -11.30 0.11
C ASN A 193 -9.87 -12.68 -0.05
N THR A 194 -9.42 -13.69 0.70
CA THR A 194 -10.01 -15.04 0.67
C THR A 194 -11.49 -15.01 1.06
N ILE A 195 -11.84 -14.30 2.13
CA ILE A 195 -13.24 -14.21 2.57
C ILE A 195 -14.07 -13.43 1.55
N LEU A 196 -13.54 -12.33 1.00
CA LEU A 196 -14.27 -11.56 -0.01
C LEU A 196 -14.51 -12.39 -1.27
N ASP A 197 -13.53 -13.19 -1.72
CA ASP A 197 -13.69 -14.11 -2.85
C ASP A 197 -14.73 -15.19 -2.55
N TRP A 198 -14.64 -15.83 -1.38
CA TRP A 198 -15.65 -16.79 -0.91
C TRP A 198 -17.06 -16.19 -0.88
N LEU A 199 -17.21 -14.96 -0.37
CA LEU A 199 -18.48 -14.24 -0.40
C LEU A 199 -18.97 -13.94 -1.83
N CYS A 200 -18.05 -13.64 -2.76
CA CYS A 200 -18.40 -13.45 -4.17
C CYS A 200 -18.94 -14.75 -4.79
N VAL A 201 -18.25 -15.87 -4.56
CA VAL A 201 -18.54 -17.17 -5.17
C VAL A 201 -19.76 -17.83 -4.54
N GLU A 202 -19.75 -18.05 -3.22
CA GLU A 202 -20.79 -18.82 -2.53
C GLU A 202 -22.07 -18.03 -2.25
N PHE A 203 -21.96 -16.69 -2.14
CA PHE A 203 -23.09 -15.83 -1.80
C PHE A 203 -23.52 -14.91 -2.93
N GLU A 204 -22.91 -15.00 -4.11
CA GLU A 204 -23.19 -14.20 -5.30
C GLU A 204 -23.07 -12.68 -5.05
N ILE A 205 -22.16 -12.28 -4.15
CA ILE A 205 -21.90 -10.88 -3.85
C ILE A 205 -20.96 -10.31 -4.92
N THR A 206 -21.50 -9.87 -6.05
CA THR A 206 -20.70 -9.34 -7.18
C THR A 206 -19.91 -8.08 -6.84
N LYS A 207 -20.38 -7.27 -5.88
CA LYS A 207 -19.69 -6.07 -5.43
C LYS A 207 -19.81 -5.90 -3.91
N PRO A 208 -18.82 -6.39 -3.14
CA PRO A 208 -18.76 -6.15 -1.70
C PRO A 208 -18.74 -4.65 -1.41
N ASN A 209 -19.61 -4.20 -0.51
CA ASN A 209 -19.65 -2.82 -0.08
C ASN A 209 -18.55 -2.52 0.95
N GLN A 210 -18.45 -1.26 1.39
CA GLN A 210 -17.39 -0.84 2.30
C GLN A 210 -17.40 -1.60 3.63
N LYS A 211 -18.58 -1.93 4.19
CA LYS A 211 -18.67 -2.68 5.45
C LYS A 211 -18.15 -4.11 5.30
N LEU A 212 -18.50 -4.79 4.20
CA LEU A 212 -17.94 -6.11 3.91
C LEU A 212 -16.44 -6.06 3.62
N ARG A 213 -15.91 -4.93 3.13
CA ARG A 213 -14.44 -4.75 2.98
C ARG A 213 -13.75 -4.50 4.32
N SER A 214 -14.47 -3.99 5.31
CA SER A 214 -14.02 -3.83 6.70
C SER A 214 -14.44 -5.03 7.57
N LEU A 215 -14.10 -6.26 7.15
CA LEU A 215 -14.55 -7.50 7.83
C LEU A 215 -14.24 -7.53 9.34
N LEU A 216 -13.09 -6.97 9.72
CA LEU A 216 -12.62 -6.96 11.10
C LEU A 216 -13.49 -6.08 12.02
N ASP A 217 -14.22 -5.11 11.47
CA ASP A 217 -15.15 -4.26 12.24
C ASP A 217 -16.48 -4.99 12.55
N LEU A 218 -16.75 -6.10 11.86
CA LEU A 218 -18.00 -6.83 11.99
C LEU A 218 -17.90 -7.89 13.10
N ASN A 219 -19.02 -8.12 13.79
CA ASN A 219 -19.28 -9.35 14.53
C ASN A 219 -20.10 -10.34 13.67
N SER A 220 -20.26 -11.57 14.17
CA SER A 220 -20.96 -12.66 13.44
C SER A 220 -22.34 -12.25 12.92
N ASP A 221 -23.17 -11.60 13.76
CA ASP A 221 -24.53 -11.19 13.36
C ASP A 221 -24.54 -10.02 12.38
N SER A 222 -23.62 -9.06 12.56
CA SER A 222 -23.48 -7.92 11.65
C SER A 222 -22.94 -8.34 10.28
N LEU A 223 -22.08 -9.37 10.20
CA LEU A 223 -21.64 -9.98 8.95
C LEU A 223 -22.84 -10.56 8.19
N ILE A 224 -23.66 -11.38 8.86
CA ILE A 224 -24.87 -11.96 8.27
C ILE A 224 -25.81 -10.86 7.78
N THR A 225 -25.99 -9.82 8.59
CA THR A 225 -26.85 -8.68 8.26
C THR A 225 -26.37 -7.97 6.99
N GLU A 226 -25.07 -7.72 6.86
CA GLU A 226 -24.53 -7.04 5.69
C GLU A 226 -24.56 -7.93 4.44
N VAL A 227 -24.28 -9.24 4.58
CA VAL A 227 -24.45 -10.22 3.50
C VAL A 227 -25.89 -10.24 2.99
N ARG A 228 -26.90 -10.31 3.88
CA ARG A 228 -28.33 -10.26 3.51
C ARG A 228 -28.67 -8.97 2.77
N LYS A 229 -28.14 -7.84 3.24
CA LYS A 229 -28.39 -6.54 2.64
C LYS A 229 -27.83 -6.45 1.23
N VAL A 230 -26.63 -6.97 0.99
CA VAL A 230 -25.98 -6.94 -0.33
C VAL A 230 -26.62 -7.94 -1.31
N ARG A 231 -27.05 -9.11 -0.83
CA ARG A 231 -27.78 -10.10 -1.67
C ARG A 231 -29.20 -9.66 -2.03
N GLY A 232 -29.80 -8.79 -1.23
CA GLY A 232 -31.14 -8.25 -1.45
C GLY A 232 -32.26 -9.15 -0.88
N LYS A 233 -33.42 -8.52 -0.61
CA LYS A 233 -34.55 -9.13 0.12
C LYS A 233 -35.15 -10.38 -0.52
N LYS A 234 -34.95 -10.59 -1.82
CA LYS A 234 -35.49 -11.73 -2.57
C LYS A 234 -34.60 -12.99 -2.49
N LYS A 235 -33.33 -12.86 -2.10
CA LYS A 235 -32.37 -13.96 -1.99
C LYS A 235 -32.10 -14.27 -0.51
N LEU A 236 -33.04 -14.97 0.11
CA LEU A 236 -32.92 -15.37 1.52
C LEU A 236 -31.73 -16.32 1.72
N LEU A 237 -31.16 -16.31 2.93
CA LEU A 237 -30.11 -17.26 3.33
C LEU A 237 -30.78 -18.49 3.93
N SER A 238 -30.36 -19.69 3.48
CA SER A 238 -30.77 -20.95 4.10
C SER A 238 -30.13 -21.13 5.49
N ALA A 239 -30.63 -22.08 6.27
CA ALA A 239 -30.01 -22.43 7.56
C ALA A 239 -28.56 -22.89 7.39
N ALA A 240 -28.25 -23.64 6.33
CA ALA A 240 -26.89 -24.06 6.00
C ALA A 240 -25.97 -22.87 5.67
N ALA A 241 -26.47 -21.90 4.89
CA ALA A 241 -25.71 -20.70 4.55
C ALA A 241 -25.45 -19.81 5.79
N LEU A 242 -26.41 -19.72 6.72
CA LEU A 242 -26.21 -19.03 7.99
C LEU A 242 -25.17 -19.74 8.86
N LYS A 243 -25.22 -21.07 8.93
CA LYS A 243 -24.24 -21.88 9.64
C LYS A 243 -22.82 -21.65 9.07
N ALA A 244 -22.66 -21.72 7.76
CA ALA A 244 -21.38 -21.48 7.09
C ALA A 244 -20.81 -20.08 7.39
N LEU A 245 -21.63 -19.02 7.37
CA LEU A 245 -21.21 -17.66 7.75
C LEU A 245 -20.74 -17.56 9.20
N ARG A 246 -21.42 -18.24 10.12
CA ARG A 246 -21.03 -18.25 11.54
C ARG A 246 -19.74 -19.04 11.76
N GLU A 247 -19.62 -20.18 11.10
CA GLU A 247 -18.42 -21.02 11.14
C GLU A 247 -17.21 -20.24 10.60
N GLU A 248 -17.30 -19.70 9.37
CA GLU A 248 -16.22 -18.91 8.77
C GLU A 248 -15.83 -17.68 9.62
N TYR A 249 -16.82 -17.03 10.23
CA TYR A 249 -16.54 -15.95 11.18
C TYR A 249 -15.71 -16.45 12.36
N SER A 250 -16.09 -17.58 12.95
CA SER A 250 -15.40 -18.14 14.13
C SER A 250 -14.01 -18.68 13.83
N THR A 251 -13.81 -19.32 12.67
CA THR A 251 -12.55 -19.97 12.30
C THR A 251 -11.52 -19.02 11.70
N THR A 252 -11.99 -17.94 11.06
CA THR A 252 -11.13 -17.10 10.22
C THR A 252 -11.19 -15.63 10.63
N ILE A 253 -12.38 -15.03 10.71
CA ILE A 253 -12.51 -13.59 11.01
C ILE A 253 -12.14 -13.28 12.46
N ALA A 254 -12.63 -14.06 13.42
CA ALA A 254 -12.37 -13.82 14.84
C ALA A 254 -10.85 -13.92 15.18
N PRO A 255 -10.11 -14.96 14.74
CA PRO A 255 -8.65 -14.98 14.90
C PRO A 255 -7.94 -13.81 14.19
N ALA A 256 -8.42 -13.38 13.02
CA ALA A 256 -7.88 -12.21 12.34
C ALA A 256 -8.11 -10.90 13.13
N LYS A 257 -9.22 -10.80 13.86
CA LYS A 257 -9.45 -9.67 14.78
C LYS A 257 -8.47 -9.66 15.95
N GLU A 258 -8.16 -10.82 16.53
CA GLU A 258 -7.14 -10.93 17.57
C GLU A 258 -5.75 -10.54 17.03
N LEU A 259 -5.40 -10.94 15.81
CA LEU A 259 -4.16 -10.49 15.16
C LEU A 259 -4.14 -8.97 14.93
N ALA A 260 -5.27 -8.35 14.60
CA ALA A 260 -5.36 -6.90 14.47
C ALA A 260 -5.21 -6.16 15.81
N LEU A 261 -5.68 -6.76 16.91
CA LEU A 261 -5.45 -6.24 18.27
C LEU A 261 -3.97 -6.38 18.66
N GLU A 262 -3.34 -7.52 18.35
CA GLU A 262 -1.90 -7.70 18.52
C GLU A 262 -1.12 -6.63 17.73
N ALA A 263 -1.48 -6.38 16.46
CA ALA A 263 -0.85 -5.34 15.66
C ALA A 263 -0.95 -3.97 16.34
N LEU A 264 -2.13 -3.60 16.84
CA LEU A 264 -2.32 -2.33 17.54
C LEU A 264 -1.39 -2.19 18.76
N GLN A 265 -1.28 -3.24 19.59
CA GLN A 265 -0.36 -3.26 20.74
C GLN A 265 1.10 -3.10 20.32
N LEU A 266 1.51 -3.77 19.24
CA LEU A 266 2.88 -3.65 18.69
C LEU A 266 3.13 -2.23 18.15
N GLU A 267 2.13 -1.58 17.55
CA GLU A 267 2.25 -0.19 17.10
C GLU A 267 2.38 0.79 18.28
N HIS A 268 1.71 0.55 19.39
CA HIS A 268 1.89 1.31 20.63
C HIS A 268 3.31 1.16 21.17
N GLN A 269 3.81 -0.08 21.30
CA GLN A 269 5.19 -0.33 21.73
C GLN A 269 6.22 0.34 20.80
N LEU A 270 5.99 0.28 19.48
CA LEU A 270 6.87 0.92 18.51
C LEU A 270 6.82 2.45 18.62
N SER A 271 5.64 3.02 18.87
CA SER A 271 5.46 4.45 19.14
C SER A 271 6.26 4.89 20.37
N ASP A 272 6.24 4.11 21.45
CA ASP A 272 6.98 4.43 22.67
C ASP A 272 8.48 4.43 22.44
N LEU A 273 9.00 3.46 21.68
CA LEU A 273 10.42 3.44 21.28
C LEU A 273 10.80 4.68 20.46
N VAL A 274 9.93 5.14 19.56
CA VAL A 274 10.15 6.36 18.77
C VAL A 274 10.14 7.59 19.68
N ASN A 275 9.18 7.71 20.59
CA ASN A 275 9.12 8.81 21.57
C ASN A 275 10.37 8.86 22.45
N GLN A 276 10.83 7.69 22.94
CA GLN A 276 12.06 7.56 23.70
C GLN A 276 13.28 8.01 22.90
N ALA A 277 13.39 7.63 21.62
CA ALA A 277 14.50 8.02 20.77
C ALA A 277 14.52 9.54 20.44
N TYR A 278 13.36 10.19 20.40
CA TYR A 278 13.28 11.65 20.36
C TYR A 278 13.60 12.32 21.70
N GLY A 279 13.65 11.57 22.79
CA GLY A 279 13.86 12.09 24.14
C GLY A 279 12.67 12.84 24.70
N LEU A 280 11.44 12.52 24.25
CA LEU A 280 10.24 13.21 24.70
C LEU A 280 9.92 12.91 26.16
N THR A 281 9.58 13.93 26.93
CA THR A 281 9.10 13.76 28.31
C THR A 281 7.64 13.29 28.34
N PRO A 282 7.16 12.72 29.46
CA PRO A 282 5.75 12.38 29.62
C PRO A 282 4.80 13.58 29.39
N GLU A 283 5.19 14.79 29.80
CA GLU A 283 4.43 16.02 29.60
C GLU A 283 4.34 16.40 28.12
N GLU A 284 5.43 16.23 27.36
CA GLU A 284 5.46 16.48 25.93
C GLU A 284 4.61 15.48 25.14
N ILE A 285 4.66 14.20 25.54
CA ILE A 285 3.80 13.15 24.97
C ILE A 285 2.33 13.46 25.27
N ASP A 286 2.02 13.86 26.51
CA ASP A 286 0.66 14.27 26.89
C ASP A 286 0.19 15.49 26.09
N LEU A 287 1.06 16.49 25.90
CA LEU A 287 0.77 17.67 25.07
C LEU A 287 0.52 17.28 23.61
N MET A 288 1.31 16.37 23.05
CA MET A 288 1.13 15.85 21.69
C MET A 288 -0.28 15.26 21.53
N TRP A 289 -0.74 14.45 22.49
CA TRP A 289 -2.07 13.85 22.47
C TRP A 289 -3.19 14.86 22.73
N LYS A 290 -3.01 15.81 23.65
CA LYS A 290 -3.97 16.91 23.89
C LYS A 290 -4.15 17.80 22.67
N THR A 291 -3.12 17.92 21.83
CA THR A 291 -3.12 18.72 20.60
C THR A 291 -3.08 17.83 19.34
N ALA A 292 -3.62 16.62 19.45
CA ALA A 292 -3.68 15.65 18.37
C ALA A 292 -4.43 16.23 17.16
N PRO A 293 -3.81 16.26 15.97
CA PRO A 293 -4.53 16.61 14.75
C PRO A 293 -5.53 15.51 14.35
N PRO A 294 -6.43 15.77 13.40
CA PRO A 294 -7.26 14.73 12.82
C PRO A 294 -6.44 13.53 12.29
N ARG A 295 -7.06 12.35 12.33
CA ARG A 295 -6.55 11.13 11.70
C ARG A 295 -5.19 10.68 12.26
N MET A 296 -4.96 10.86 13.56
CA MET A 296 -3.85 10.22 14.27
C MET A 296 -3.82 8.71 13.97
N PRO A 297 -2.63 8.13 13.79
CA PRO A 297 -2.52 6.72 13.42
C PRO A 297 -2.91 5.76 14.54
N LEU A 298 -2.81 6.20 15.79
CA LEU A 298 -3.20 5.47 17.00
C LEU A 298 -4.13 6.34 17.85
N HIS A 299 -4.86 5.70 18.76
CA HIS A 299 -5.62 6.36 19.81
C HIS A 299 -4.82 6.38 21.10
N ARG A 300 -5.09 7.33 22.00
CA ARG A 300 -4.51 7.29 23.34
C ARG A 300 -5.21 6.16 24.11
N GLU A 301 -4.44 5.26 24.71
CA GLU A 301 -4.94 4.26 25.67
C GLU A 301 -5.46 4.92 26.97
#